data_AF-A0A1G6WII9-F1
#
_entry.id   AF-A0A1G6WII9-F1
#
_cell.length_a   1.000
_cell.length_b   1.000
_cell.length_c   1.000
_cell.angle_alpha   90.00
_cell.angle_beta   90.00
_cell.angle_gamma   90.00
#
_symmetry.space_group_name_H-M   'P 1'
#
loop_
_entity.id
_entity.type
_entity.pdbx_description
1 polymer ?
#
loop_
_entity_poly.entity_id
_entity_poly.type
_entity_poly.pdbx_seq_one_letter_code
_entity_poly.pdbx_strand_id
1 'polypeptide(L)'
;MEVIYENLEEVFGIFNENFQYIFNSMYLNGVYNKMGLSFIAITLFVFAGFYFFYKNPYAKFFPHWVGFLLISGALSVVVTIAIAREGLAEYLLDSDPEVVDFANKMISFYTMMNLCLALIFGFLISFVLRLKSKVQPHLPF
;
A
#
# COMPACT_ATOMS: atom_id res chain seq x y z
N MET A 1 20.16 16.84 -7.78
CA MET A 1 19.40 15.89 -6.94
C MET A 1 18.54 16.69 -5.97
N GLU A 2 19.07 17.72 -5.32
CA GLU A 2 18.34 18.70 -4.47
C GLU A 2 17.08 19.28 -5.12
N VAL A 3 17.14 19.72 -6.39
CA VAL A 3 15.98 20.28 -7.10
C VAL A 3 14.81 19.30 -7.25
N ILE A 4 15.07 17.98 -7.28
CA ILE A 4 13.99 16.97 -7.35
C ILE A 4 13.35 16.79 -5.96
N TYR A 5 14.15 16.85 -4.90
CA TYR A 5 13.66 16.76 -3.52
C TYR A 5 12.79 17.97 -3.18
N GLU A 6 13.26 19.19 -3.44
CA GLU A 6 12.49 20.42 -3.18
C GLU A 6 11.15 20.42 -3.93
N ASN A 7 11.15 20.02 -5.22
CA ASN A 7 9.91 19.94 -5.99
C ASN A 7 8.95 18.85 -5.50
N LEU A 8 9.46 17.71 -5.00
CA LEU A 8 8.61 16.66 -4.43
C LEU A 8 8.02 17.09 -3.08
N GLU A 9 8.79 17.82 -2.29
CA GLU A 9 8.33 18.40 -1.02
C GLU A 9 7.25 19.47 -1.25
N GLU A 10 7.42 20.33 -2.25
CA GLU A 10 6.43 21.35 -2.64
C GLU A 10 5.15 20.73 -3.22
N VAL A 11 5.28 19.74 -4.11
CA VAL A 11 4.12 19.14 -4.81
C VAL A 11 3.23 18.34 -3.87
N PHE A 12 3.83 17.67 -2.89
CA PHE A 12 3.06 16.84 -1.96
C PHE A 12 2.80 17.50 -0.60
N GLY A 13 3.49 18.61 -0.28
CA GLY A 13 3.30 19.36 0.97
C GLY A 13 3.52 18.53 2.25
N ILE A 14 4.31 17.46 2.15
CA ILE A 14 4.44 16.45 3.20
C ILE A 14 5.61 16.77 4.11
N PHE A 15 6.68 17.35 3.58
CA PHE A 15 7.83 17.67 4.42
C PHE A 15 7.68 19.06 5.02
N ASN A 16 7.77 19.13 6.34
CA ASN A 16 7.81 20.38 7.08
C ASN A 16 8.84 20.19 8.20
N GLU A 17 9.85 21.07 8.21
CA GLU A 17 10.97 21.00 9.16
C GLU A 17 10.49 20.99 10.61
N ASN A 18 9.38 21.68 10.91
CA ASN A 18 8.80 21.72 12.25
C ASN A 18 8.29 20.36 12.72
N PHE A 19 8.00 19.42 11.81
CA PHE A 19 7.47 18.08 12.11
C PHE A 19 8.49 16.96 11.82
N GLN A 20 9.78 17.29 11.66
CA GLN A 20 10.84 16.30 11.36
C GLN A 20 10.91 15.16 12.38
N TYR A 21 10.58 15.42 13.65
CA TYR A 21 10.57 14.42 14.71
C TYR A 21 9.56 13.28 14.43
N ILE A 22 8.43 13.57 13.76
CA ILE A 22 7.42 12.57 13.37
C ILE A 22 8.02 11.59 12.36
N PHE A 23 8.76 12.09 11.36
CA PHE A 23 9.46 11.26 10.39
C PHE A 23 10.52 10.37 11.04
N ASN A 24 11.27 10.94 11.99
CA ASN A 24 12.28 10.20 12.75
C ASN A 24 11.65 9.08 13.58
N SER A 25 10.52 9.35 14.26
CA SER A 25 9.80 8.33 15.02
C SER A 25 9.28 7.21 14.10
N MET A 26 8.68 7.55 12.94
CA MET A 26 8.26 6.55 11.96
C MET A 26 9.42 5.70 11.41
N TYR A 27 10.60 6.30 11.24
CA TYR A 27 11.80 5.61 10.79
C TYR A 27 12.33 4.66 11.87
N LEU A 28 12.52 5.15 13.09
CA LEU A 28 13.05 4.38 14.22
C LEU A 28 12.13 3.22 14.61
N ASN A 29 10.82 3.43 14.54
CA ASN A 29 9.81 2.39 14.79
C ASN A 29 9.62 1.43 13.61
N GLY A 30 10.36 1.61 12.51
CA GLY A 30 10.33 0.74 11.34
C GLY A 30 9.00 0.77 10.57
N VAL A 31 8.20 1.83 10.73
CA VAL A 31 6.85 1.95 10.16
C VAL A 31 6.91 1.89 8.63
N TYR A 32 7.88 2.55 8.02
CA TYR A 32 8.10 2.50 6.56
C TYR A 32 8.35 1.09 6.04
N ASN A 33 9.19 0.32 6.75
CA ASN A 33 9.49 -1.06 6.38
C ASN A 33 8.24 -1.94 6.50
N LYS A 34 7.47 -1.78 7.58
CA LYS A 34 6.21 -2.51 7.78
C LYS A 34 5.21 -2.19 6.64
N MET A 35 5.03 -0.91 6.31
CA MET A 35 4.16 -0.49 5.21
C MET A 35 4.63 -1.05 3.86
N GLY A 36 5.93 -0.94 3.54
CA GLY A 36 6.50 -1.44 2.30
C GLY A 36 6.38 -2.97 2.15
N LEU A 37 6.69 -3.72 3.21
CA LEU A 37 6.58 -5.19 3.17
C LEU A 37 5.12 -5.65 3.13
N SER A 38 4.21 -4.93 3.78
CA SER A 38 2.80 -5.30 3.85
C SER A 38 2.12 -5.32 2.48
N PHE A 39 2.30 -4.29 1.65
CA PHE A 39 1.63 -4.25 0.33
C PHE A 39 2.13 -5.38 -0.57
N ILE A 40 3.42 -5.72 -0.50
CA ILE A 40 4.02 -6.83 -1.23
C ILE A 40 3.42 -8.16 -0.76
N ALA A 41 3.44 -8.40 0.56
CA ALA A 41 2.95 -9.64 1.15
C ALA A 41 1.44 -9.84 0.88
N ILE A 42 0.62 -8.80 1.06
CA ILE A 42 -0.82 -8.82 0.78
C ILE A 42 -1.05 -9.14 -0.69
N THR A 43 -0.38 -8.43 -1.59
CA THR A 43 -0.56 -8.64 -3.03
C THR A 43 -0.20 -10.07 -3.42
N LEU A 44 0.94 -10.59 -2.94
CA LEU A 44 1.33 -11.98 -3.21
C LEU A 44 0.32 -12.98 -2.65
N PHE A 45 -0.18 -12.77 -1.44
CA PHE A 45 -1.13 -13.67 -0.81
C PHE A 45 -2.48 -13.69 -1.53
N VAL A 46 -3.00 -12.51 -1.92
CA VAL A 46 -4.24 -12.36 -2.67
C VAL A 46 -4.14 -13.04 -4.04
N PHE A 47 -3.03 -12.84 -4.77
CA PHE A 47 -2.81 -13.47 -6.06
C PHE A 47 -2.49 -14.98 -5.98
N ALA A 48 -1.85 -15.44 -4.90
CA ALA A 48 -1.72 -16.86 -4.61
C ALA A 48 -3.10 -17.50 -4.36
N GLY A 49 -3.97 -16.82 -3.61
CA GLY A 49 -5.37 -17.21 -3.43
C GLY A 49 -6.13 -17.29 -4.76
N PHE A 50 -6.00 -16.27 -5.61
CA PHE A 50 -6.55 -16.29 -6.97
C PHE A 50 -6.15 -17.56 -7.74
N TYR A 51 -4.86 -17.89 -7.76
CA TYR A 51 -4.36 -19.08 -8.45
C TYR A 51 -4.94 -20.38 -7.87
N PHE A 52 -5.06 -20.47 -6.55
CA PHE A 52 -5.66 -21.62 -5.88
C PHE A 52 -7.16 -21.78 -6.23
N PHE A 53 -7.93 -20.69 -6.18
CA PHE A 53 -9.36 -20.72 -6.49
C PHE A 53 -9.61 -21.12 -7.94
N TYR A 54 -8.88 -20.54 -8.89
CA TYR A 54 -9.06 -20.82 -10.32
C TYR A 54 -8.57 -22.20 -10.78
N LYS A 55 -7.76 -22.90 -9.96
CA LYS A 55 -7.44 -24.31 -10.20
C LYS A 55 -8.67 -25.22 -10.00
N ASN A 56 -9.68 -24.79 -9.24
CA ASN A 56 -10.88 -25.58 -8.98
C ASN A 56 -11.96 -25.36 -10.07
N PRO A 57 -12.61 -26.44 -10.56
CA PRO A 57 -13.57 -26.38 -11.66
C PRO A 57 -14.86 -25.61 -11.33
N TYR A 58 -15.09 -25.28 -10.06
CA TYR A 58 -16.24 -24.51 -9.58
C TYR A 58 -16.03 -22.98 -9.61
N ALA A 59 -14.88 -22.50 -10.08
CA ALA A 59 -14.53 -21.07 -10.09
C ALA A 59 -15.30 -20.19 -11.10
N LYS A 60 -16.37 -20.71 -11.72
CA LYS A 60 -17.18 -19.97 -12.71
C LYS A 60 -17.79 -18.67 -12.19
N PHE A 61 -17.91 -18.51 -10.87
CA PHE A 61 -18.46 -17.32 -10.21
C PHE A 61 -17.41 -16.45 -9.51
N PHE A 62 -16.12 -16.80 -9.56
CA PHE A 62 -15.09 -16.03 -8.86
C PHE A 62 -14.75 -14.72 -9.58
N PRO A 63 -14.36 -13.67 -8.84
CA PRO A 63 -14.02 -12.38 -9.41
C PRO A 63 -12.93 -12.55 -10.47
N HIS A 64 -13.08 -11.85 -11.58
CA HIS A 64 -12.00 -11.68 -12.56
C HIS A 64 -10.75 -11.14 -11.87
N TRP A 65 -9.57 -11.30 -12.46
CA TRP A 65 -8.30 -10.83 -11.89
C TRP A 65 -8.35 -9.36 -11.41
N VAL A 66 -9.14 -8.50 -12.06
CA VAL A 66 -9.40 -7.10 -11.65
C VAL A 66 -9.99 -7.04 -10.24
N GLY A 67 -10.92 -7.94 -9.91
CA GLY A 67 -11.49 -8.04 -8.58
C GLY A 67 -10.44 -8.37 -7.53
N PHE A 68 -9.52 -9.29 -7.83
CA PHE A 68 -8.40 -9.61 -6.93
C PHE A 68 -7.40 -8.45 -6.83
N LEU A 69 -7.21 -7.70 -7.91
CA LEU A 69 -6.40 -6.48 -7.90
C LEU A 69 -6.99 -5.43 -6.96
N LEU A 70 -8.31 -5.18 -7.06
CA LEU A 70 -9.02 -4.25 -6.18
C LEU A 70 -9.03 -4.73 -4.72
N ILE A 71 -9.21 -6.03 -4.48
CA ILE A 71 -9.11 -6.62 -3.14
C ILE A 71 -7.70 -6.40 -2.56
N SER A 72 -6.66 -6.62 -3.36
CA SER A 72 -5.27 -6.36 -2.93
C SER A 72 -5.07 -4.90 -2.55
N GLY A 73 -5.55 -3.96 -3.38
CA GLY A 73 -5.49 -2.53 -3.09
C GLY A 73 -6.23 -2.16 -1.81
N ALA A 74 -7.47 -2.64 -1.64
CA ALA A 74 -8.29 -2.38 -0.46
C ALA A 74 -7.66 -2.93 0.83
N LEU A 75 -7.15 -4.16 0.81
CA LEU A 75 -6.44 -4.76 1.94
C LEU A 75 -5.16 -3.99 2.27
N SER A 76 -4.40 -3.59 1.25
CA SER A 76 -3.19 -2.79 1.43
C SER A 76 -3.51 -1.44 2.08
N VAL A 77 -4.61 -0.80 1.71
CA VAL A 77 -5.11 0.43 2.35
C VAL A 77 -5.41 0.20 3.83
N VAL A 78 -6.22 -0.81 4.16
CA VAL A 78 -6.61 -1.11 5.55
C VAL A 78 -5.40 -1.38 6.42
N VAL A 79 -4.47 -2.20 5.95
CA VAL A 79 -3.26 -2.56 6.70
C VAL A 79 -2.31 -1.37 6.82
N THR A 80 -2.17 -0.55 5.78
CA THR A 80 -1.35 0.67 5.84
C THR A 80 -1.90 1.67 6.86
N ILE A 81 -3.22 1.87 6.90
CA ILE A 81 -3.85 2.73 7.91
C ILE A 81 -3.58 2.19 9.32
N ALA A 82 -3.71 0.89 9.54
CA ALA A 82 -3.45 0.27 10.84
C ALA A 82 -1.99 0.48 11.28
N ILE A 83 -1.03 0.17 10.40
CA ILE A 83 0.41 0.33 10.67
C ILE A 83 0.77 1.80 10.91
N ALA A 84 0.27 2.72 10.07
CA ALA A 84 0.57 4.14 10.18
C ALA A 84 -0.03 4.76 11.45
N ARG A 85 -1.26 4.38 11.81
CA ARG A 85 -1.89 4.81 13.07
C ARG A 85 -1.18 4.27 14.30
N GLU A 86 -0.73 3.02 14.27
CA GLU A 86 0.08 2.44 15.35
C GLU A 86 1.41 3.21 15.49
N GLY A 87 2.08 3.48 14.38
CA GLY A 87 3.36 4.21 14.35
C GLY A 87 3.27 5.69 14.71
N LEU A 88 2.08 6.29 14.61
CA LEU A 88 1.82 7.71 14.89
C LEU A 88 0.90 7.90 16.11
N ALA A 89 0.66 6.86 16.91
CA ALA A 89 -0.33 6.90 17.98
C ALA A 89 -0.08 8.02 18.99
N GLU A 90 1.19 8.30 19.31
CA GLU A 90 1.58 9.39 20.21
C GLU A 90 1.24 10.78 19.64
N TYR A 91 1.42 11.00 18.34
CA TYR A 91 1.16 12.27 17.66
C TYR A 91 -0.31 12.49 17.34
N LEU A 92 -1.07 11.41 17.19
CA LEU A 92 -2.52 11.47 16.98
C LEU A 92 -3.29 11.86 18.25
N LEU A 93 -2.65 11.74 19.42
CA LEU A 93 -3.20 12.10 20.73
C LEU A 93 -2.59 13.40 21.28
N ASP A 94 -1.83 14.12 20.45
CA ASP A 94 -1.21 15.37 20.86
C ASP A 94 -2.26 16.45 21.15
N SER A 95 -1.92 17.36 22.06
CA SER A 95 -2.73 18.54 22.36
C SER A 95 -2.67 19.60 21.27
N ASP A 96 -1.61 19.63 20.46
CA ASP A 96 -1.43 20.58 19.37
C ASP A 96 -2.22 20.11 18.12
N PRO A 97 -3.23 20.88 17.66
CA PRO A 97 -4.01 20.54 16.48
C PRO A 97 -3.17 20.44 15.19
N GLU A 98 -2.08 21.18 15.08
CA GLU A 98 -1.23 21.17 13.88
C GLU A 98 -0.48 19.85 13.74
N VAL A 99 -0.01 19.29 14.87
CA VAL A 99 0.65 17.98 14.94
C VAL A 99 -0.31 16.88 14.51
N VAL A 100 -1.54 16.91 15.03
CA VAL A 100 -2.58 15.92 14.71
C VAL A 100 -3.00 15.99 13.25
N ASP A 101 -3.19 17.20 12.71
CA ASP A 101 -3.54 17.39 11.29
C ASP A 101 -2.42 16.88 10.37
N PHE A 102 -1.17 17.20 10.70
CA PHE A 102 -0.02 16.74 9.94
C PHE A 102 0.11 15.20 9.97
N ALA A 103 -0.03 14.57 11.13
CA ALA A 103 -0.02 13.10 11.24
C ALA A 103 -1.13 12.45 10.39
N ASN A 104 -2.33 13.02 10.37
CA ASN A 104 -3.42 12.52 9.53
C ASN A 104 -3.16 12.69 8.02
N LYS A 105 -2.52 13.79 7.61
CA LYS A 105 -2.07 14.01 6.22
C LYS A 105 -1.04 12.95 5.81
N MET A 106 -0.08 12.65 6.68
CA MET A 106 0.91 11.60 6.44
C MET A 106 0.25 10.23 6.24
N ILE A 107 -0.69 9.85 7.13
CA ILE A 107 -1.43 8.58 7.00
C ILE A 107 -2.14 8.51 5.66
N SER A 108 -2.83 9.58 5.27
CA SER A 108 -3.57 9.65 4.01
C SER A 108 -2.64 9.51 2.80
N PHE A 109 -1.50 10.19 2.83
CA PHE A 109 -0.49 10.11 1.78
C PHE A 109 0.07 8.69 1.61
N TYR A 110 0.58 8.08 2.69
CA TYR A 110 1.15 6.73 2.62
C TYR A 110 0.12 5.68 2.23
N THR A 111 -1.14 5.86 2.67
CA THR A 111 -2.25 5.00 2.25
C THR A 111 -2.49 5.09 0.75
N MET A 112 -2.51 6.29 0.17
CA MET A 112 -2.65 6.49 -1.28
C MET A 112 -1.46 5.90 -2.04
N MET A 113 -0.24 6.11 -1.55
CA MET A 113 0.97 5.55 -2.17
C MET A 113 0.95 4.03 -2.17
N ASN A 114 0.63 3.40 -1.04
CA ASN A 114 0.54 1.95 -0.95
C ASN A 114 -0.61 1.36 -1.77
N LEU A 115 -1.73 2.07 -1.93
CA LEU A 115 -2.79 1.69 -2.86
C LEU A 115 -2.25 1.63 -4.29
N CYS A 116 -1.63 2.72 -4.77
CA CYS A 116 -1.05 2.79 -6.11
C CYS A 116 0.01 1.70 -6.33
N LEU A 117 0.91 1.51 -5.36
CA LEU A 117 1.95 0.48 -5.42
C LEU A 117 1.36 -0.94 -5.44
N ALA A 118 0.35 -1.23 -4.63
CA ALA A 118 -0.31 -2.54 -4.61
C ALA A 118 -1.01 -2.83 -5.95
N LEU A 119 -1.65 -1.83 -6.56
CA LEU A 119 -2.29 -1.97 -7.88
C LEU A 119 -1.24 -2.19 -8.99
N ILE A 120 -0.17 -1.41 -9.01
CA ILE A 120 0.91 -1.57 -10.00
C ILE A 120 1.59 -2.94 -9.82
N PHE A 121 1.95 -3.29 -8.59
CA PHE A 121 2.63 -4.54 -8.29
C PHE A 121 1.74 -5.76 -8.56
N GLY A 122 0.45 -5.69 -8.20
CA GLY A 122 -0.52 -6.73 -8.51
C GLY A 122 -0.72 -6.91 -10.01
N PHE A 123 -0.75 -5.81 -10.77
CA PHE A 123 -0.78 -5.87 -12.23
C PHE A 123 0.47 -6.59 -12.79
N LEU A 124 1.66 -6.23 -12.32
CA LEU A 124 2.90 -6.91 -12.73
C LEU A 124 2.91 -8.40 -12.36
N ILE A 125 2.46 -8.77 -11.17
CA ILE A 125 2.34 -10.17 -10.75
C ILE A 125 1.37 -10.93 -11.65
N SER A 126 0.22 -10.34 -11.98
CA SER A 126 -0.77 -10.98 -12.85
C SER A 126 -0.16 -11.35 -14.21
N PHE A 127 0.68 -10.46 -14.77
CA PHE A 127 1.41 -10.71 -16.01
C PHE A 127 2.42 -11.86 -15.87
N VAL A 128 3.21 -11.87 -14.80
CA VAL A 128 4.16 -12.96 -14.52
C VAL A 128 3.45 -14.30 -14.36
N LEU A 129 2.29 -14.31 -13.69
CA LEU A 129 1.49 -15.52 -13.50
C LEU A 129 0.96 -16.06 -14.83
N ARG A 130 0.55 -15.22 -15.79
CA ARG A 130 0.18 -15.68 -17.13
C ARG A 130 1.28 -16.48 -17.80
N LEU A 131 2.52 -15.97 -17.77
CA LEU A 131 3.64 -16.57 -18.51
C LEU A 131 3.87 -18.05 -18.15
N LYS A 132 3.49 -18.46 -16.93
CA LYS A 132 3.73 -19.80 -16.40
C LYS A 132 2.45 -20.59 -16.01
N SER A 133 1.26 -20.04 -16.21
CA SER A 133 0.02 -20.65 -15.70
C SER A 133 -0.74 -21.48 -16.74
N LYS A 134 -1.39 -22.57 -16.29
CA LYS A 134 -2.39 -23.33 -17.07
C LYS A 134 -3.77 -22.63 -17.11
N VAL A 135 -3.94 -21.54 -16.35
CA VAL A 135 -5.19 -20.76 -16.21
C VAL A 135 -5.12 -19.44 -17.01
N GLN A 136 -4.33 -19.42 -18.08
CA GLN A 136 -4.21 -18.31 -19.02
C GLN A 136 -5.53 -17.65 -19.45
N PRO A 137 -6.64 -18.38 -19.73
CA PRO A 137 -7.87 -17.72 -20.20
C PRO A 137 -8.58 -16.81 -19.19
N HIS A 138 -8.13 -16.75 -17.93
CA HIS A 138 -8.79 -15.97 -16.86
C HIS A 138 -7.91 -14.86 -16.26
N LEU A 139 -6.66 -14.73 -16.73
CA LEU A 139 -5.74 -13.64 -16.40
C LEU A 139 -5.81 -12.55 -17.49
N PRO A 140 -5.48 -11.27 -17.20
CA PRO A 140 -5.46 -10.25 -18.23
C PRO A 140 -4.24 -10.45 -19.06
N PHE A 141 -4.48 -10.75 -20.34
CA PHE A 141 -3.47 -11.45 -21.09
C PHE A 141 -3.40 -12.82 -20.37
#